data_AF-A0A9D2BKS9-F1
#
_entry.id   AF-A0A9D2BKS9-F1
#
_cell.length_a   1.000
_cell.length_b   1.000
_cell.length_c   1.000
_cell.angle_alpha   90.00
_cell.angle_beta   90.00
_cell.angle_gamma   90.00
#
_symmetry.space_group_name_H-M   'P 1'
#
loop_
_entity.id
_entity.type
_entity.pdbx_description
1 polymer ?
#
loop_
_entity_poly.entity_id
_entity_poly.type
_entity_poly.pdbx_seq_one_letter_code
_entity_poly.pdbx_strand_id
1 'polypeptide(L)'
;MTTKKSRVFITGDIHSPIDIDKLNSKCFDEGNNLTKNDILIICGDAGFVWNGGNRDKKWIEWISRRPWTTVYVDGNHENHNLLKTYPVVDFFGAKAHKISDSLFHIKRGEIMTINDETYFCFGGAFSHDIEYRIENISWWQDELPVQEEIDNAIANLKKYHNQINYIITHDVPSSINMHLGYNIPIMDYYTHGKYIHLCNFLQNILESVNFDAWFAGHYHINELIGGVQILYQDIIEIKRTKDSYRCYEKVKNKINEINSKKYTKEELEELFKEEKLYISYQKIDTIDNFGYGENAIEAEKFFDVETTEDELDAVMALYNSYLVKKYTRED
;
A
#
# COMPACT_ATOMS: atom_id res chain seq x y z
N MET A 1 -5.63 -35.22 -10.08
CA MET A 1 -6.30 -33.93 -10.33
C MET A 1 -5.24 -32.86 -10.18
N THR A 2 -4.88 -32.14 -11.24
CA THR A 2 -4.00 -30.98 -11.14
C THR A 2 -4.74 -29.90 -10.35
N THR A 3 -4.32 -29.64 -9.12
CA THR A 3 -4.80 -28.49 -8.35
C THR A 3 -4.47 -27.23 -9.16
N LYS A 4 -5.48 -26.41 -9.44
CA LYS A 4 -5.27 -25.12 -10.09
C LYS A 4 -4.35 -24.29 -9.18
N LYS A 5 -3.19 -23.85 -9.69
CA LYS A 5 -2.30 -22.96 -8.95
C LYS A 5 -3.04 -21.66 -8.60
N SER A 6 -2.77 -21.14 -7.41
CA SER A 6 -3.27 -19.83 -6.98
C SER A 6 -2.72 -18.73 -7.89
N ARG A 7 -3.52 -17.74 -8.24
CA ARG A 7 -3.00 -16.49 -8.80
C ARG A 7 -2.54 -15.60 -7.66
N VAL A 8 -1.43 -14.90 -7.84
CA VAL A 8 -0.87 -14.00 -6.82
C VAL A 8 -0.75 -12.61 -7.42
N PHE A 9 -1.35 -11.64 -6.75
CA PHE A 9 -1.32 -10.23 -7.09
C PHE A 9 -0.61 -9.44 -6.00
N ILE A 10 0.02 -8.34 -6.36
CA ILE A 10 0.72 -7.47 -5.41
C ILE A 10 0.37 -6.01 -5.74
N THR A 11 0.11 -5.23 -4.70
CA THR A 11 -0.17 -3.79 -4.78
C THR A 11 0.53 -3.05 -3.65
N GLY A 12 0.64 -1.73 -3.80
CA GLY A 12 1.10 -0.82 -2.77
C GLY A 12 0.03 -0.45 -1.75
N ASP A 13 0.29 0.66 -1.08
CA ASP A 13 -0.47 1.23 0.02
C ASP A 13 -1.96 1.38 -0.29
N ILE A 14 -2.81 1.08 0.70
CA ILE A 14 -4.28 1.15 0.58
C ILE A 14 -4.85 2.26 1.47
N HIS A 15 -4.20 2.53 2.61
CA HIS A 15 -4.61 3.53 3.59
C HIS A 15 -6.11 3.47 3.89
N SER A 16 -6.67 2.26 4.04
CA SER A 16 -8.12 2.05 3.99
C SER A 16 -8.85 3.07 4.89
N PRO A 17 -9.71 3.93 4.33
CA PRO A 17 -10.34 3.81 3.01
C PRO A 17 -9.81 4.71 1.89
N ILE A 18 -8.68 5.37 2.06
CA ILE A 18 -8.24 6.46 1.18
C ILE A 18 -7.96 5.96 -0.25
N ASP A 19 -7.24 4.86 -0.41
CA ASP A 19 -6.87 4.31 -1.73
C ASP A 19 -7.57 2.98 -2.06
N ILE A 20 -8.62 2.65 -1.32
CA ILE A 20 -9.34 1.36 -1.43
C ILE A 20 -9.98 1.15 -2.80
N ASP A 21 -10.25 2.25 -3.52
CA ASP A 21 -10.88 2.25 -4.84
C ASP A 21 -10.10 1.42 -5.87
N LYS A 22 -8.78 1.24 -5.72
CA LYS A 22 -8.00 0.41 -6.64
C LYS A 22 -8.39 -1.07 -6.58
N LEU A 23 -9.00 -1.50 -5.48
CA LEU A 23 -9.50 -2.87 -5.26
C LEU A 23 -11.00 -3.01 -5.54
N ASN A 24 -11.66 -1.94 -5.98
CA ASN A 24 -13.06 -1.96 -6.42
C ASN A 24 -13.20 -2.82 -7.68
N SER A 25 -14.32 -3.54 -7.80
CA SER A 25 -14.65 -4.41 -8.95
C SER A 25 -14.60 -3.70 -10.30
N LYS A 26 -14.87 -2.38 -10.32
CA LYS A 26 -14.82 -1.56 -11.54
C LYS A 26 -13.38 -1.15 -11.90
N CYS A 27 -12.48 -1.11 -10.90
CA CYS A 27 -11.09 -0.68 -11.07
C CYS A 27 -10.12 -1.84 -11.26
N PHE A 28 -10.38 -2.97 -10.61
CA PHE A 28 -9.60 -4.21 -10.69
C PHE A 28 -10.48 -5.34 -11.26
N ASP A 29 -10.66 -5.31 -12.59
CA ASP A 29 -11.58 -6.24 -13.28
C ASP A 29 -11.11 -7.69 -13.18
N GLU A 30 -9.80 -7.94 -13.26
CA GLU A 30 -9.22 -9.26 -13.06
C GLU A 30 -9.57 -9.84 -11.68
N GLY A 31 -9.74 -8.98 -10.68
CA GLY A 31 -10.20 -9.30 -9.33
C GLY A 31 -11.56 -9.98 -9.30
N ASN A 32 -12.47 -9.64 -10.22
CA ASN A 32 -13.82 -10.20 -10.28
C ASN A 32 -13.84 -11.71 -10.60
N ASN A 33 -12.76 -12.22 -11.20
CA ASN A 33 -12.63 -13.60 -11.64
C ASN A 33 -11.77 -14.46 -10.69
N LEU A 34 -11.39 -13.91 -9.53
CA LEU A 34 -10.60 -14.61 -8.52
C LEU A 34 -11.48 -15.48 -7.61
N THR A 35 -10.82 -16.23 -6.73
CA THR A 35 -11.40 -17.12 -5.73
C THR A 35 -10.59 -17.03 -4.44
N LYS A 36 -11.11 -17.56 -3.32
CA LYS A 36 -10.42 -17.48 -2.02
C LYS A 36 -9.08 -18.21 -1.98
N ASN A 37 -8.78 -19.00 -3.01
CA ASN A 37 -7.48 -19.61 -3.21
C ASN A 37 -6.45 -18.65 -3.83
N ASP A 38 -6.89 -17.60 -4.52
CA ASP A 38 -6.04 -16.56 -5.11
C ASP A 38 -5.70 -15.51 -4.05
N ILE A 39 -4.51 -14.93 -4.15
CA ILE A 39 -3.90 -14.09 -3.12
C ILE A 39 -3.67 -12.68 -3.66
N LEU A 40 -4.08 -11.67 -2.90
CA LEU A 40 -3.66 -10.28 -3.08
C LEU A 40 -2.74 -9.91 -1.91
N ILE A 41 -1.51 -9.49 -2.21
CA ILE A 41 -0.53 -9.03 -1.24
C ILE A 41 -0.45 -7.50 -1.27
N ILE A 42 -0.51 -6.86 -0.12
CA ILE A 42 -0.36 -5.41 0.05
C ILE A 42 0.99 -5.12 0.72
N CYS A 43 1.80 -4.25 0.09
CA CYS A 43 3.14 -3.84 0.54
C CYS A 43 3.10 -2.76 1.65
N GLY A 44 2.33 -2.98 2.72
CA GLY A 44 2.21 -2.02 3.83
C GLY A 44 1.02 -1.07 3.73
N ASP A 45 0.81 -0.32 4.81
CA ASP A 45 -0.25 0.69 4.97
C ASP A 45 -1.60 0.22 4.42
N ALA A 46 -2.04 -0.95 4.89
CA ALA A 46 -3.33 -1.52 4.52
C ALA A 46 -4.47 -0.70 5.16
N GLY A 47 -4.28 -0.21 6.38
CA GLY A 47 -5.21 0.68 7.09
C GLY A 47 -6.51 0.03 7.59
N PHE A 48 -6.67 -1.30 7.48
CA PHE A 48 -7.89 -2.00 7.92
C PHE A 48 -8.04 -2.09 9.45
N VAL A 49 -6.92 -2.05 10.18
CA VAL A 49 -6.87 -2.18 11.64
C VAL A 49 -6.26 -0.91 12.23
N TRP A 50 -7.11 -0.04 12.76
CA TRP A 50 -6.73 1.27 13.27
C TRP A 50 -7.23 1.55 14.69
N ASN A 51 -8.53 1.48 14.95
CA ASN A 51 -9.07 1.71 16.29
C ASN A 51 -10.08 0.65 16.76
N GLY A 52 -10.33 -0.38 15.95
CA GLY A 52 -11.29 -1.46 16.24
C GLY A 52 -12.76 -1.02 16.20
N GLY A 53 -13.00 0.22 15.78
CA GLY A 53 -14.32 0.83 15.71
C GLY A 53 -15.15 0.32 14.53
N ASN A 54 -16.31 0.95 14.34
CA ASN A 54 -17.24 0.55 13.27
C ASN A 54 -16.68 0.79 11.86
N ARG A 55 -15.74 1.72 11.70
CA ARG A 55 -15.09 1.98 10.40
C ARG A 55 -14.21 0.79 10.00
N ASP A 56 -13.33 0.34 10.88
CA ASP A 56 -12.49 -0.84 10.69
C ASP A 56 -13.34 -2.07 10.36
N LYS A 57 -14.39 -2.34 11.16
CA LYS A 57 -15.30 -3.47 10.94
C LYS A 57 -15.93 -3.44 9.54
N LYS A 58 -16.39 -2.27 9.08
CA LYS A 58 -16.97 -2.11 7.74
C LYS A 58 -15.96 -2.43 6.64
N TRP A 59 -14.73 -1.93 6.75
CA TRP A 59 -13.71 -2.14 5.72
C TRP A 59 -13.11 -3.54 5.75
N ILE A 60 -12.93 -4.14 6.93
CA ILE A 60 -12.58 -5.56 7.08
C ILE A 60 -13.67 -6.43 6.45
N GLU A 61 -14.94 -6.13 6.67
CA GLU A 61 -16.05 -6.86 6.04
C GLU A 61 -16.05 -6.68 4.52
N TRP A 62 -15.86 -5.45 4.03
CA TRP A 62 -15.78 -5.13 2.61
C TRP A 62 -14.66 -5.91 1.91
N ILE A 63 -13.42 -5.87 2.44
CA ILE A 63 -12.30 -6.59 1.83
C ILE A 63 -12.46 -8.10 1.96
N SER A 64 -13.08 -8.58 3.05
CA SER A 64 -13.34 -10.02 3.25
C SER A 64 -14.40 -10.56 2.28
N ARG A 65 -15.30 -9.72 1.76
CA ARG A 65 -16.27 -10.12 0.72
C ARG A 65 -15.67 -10.20 -0.68
N ARG A 66 -14.49 -9.61 -0.91
CA ARG A 66 -13.80 -9.73 -2.20
C ARG A 66 -13.50 -11.21 -2.49
N PRO A 67 -13.54 -11.66 -3.75
CA PRO A 67 -13.51 -13.08 -4.03
C PRO A 67 -12.16 -13.74 -3.71
N TRP A 68 -11.08 -12.97 -3.50
CA TRP A 68 -9.73 -13.44 -3.13
C TRP A 68 -9.44 -13.40 -1.62
N THR A 69 -8.29 -13.92 -1.23
CA THR A 69 -7.72 -13.77 0.12
C THR A 69 -6.69 -12.64 0.12
N THR A 70 -6.84 -11.68 1.03
CA THR A 70 -5.93 -10.54 1.17
C THR A 70 -4.90 -10.81 2.25
N VAL A 71 -3.66 -10.46 1.96
CA VAL A 71 -2.50 -10.61 2.83
C VAL A 71 -1.74 -9.30 2.82
N TYR A 72 -1.16 -8.89 3.94
CA TYR A 72 -0.33 -7.69 3.97
C TYR A 72 0.82 -7.80 4.97
N VAL A 73 1.89 -7.06 4.71
CA VAL A 73 2.88 -6.67 5.72
C VAL A 73 2.43 -5.34 6.32
N ASP A 74 2.73 -5.07 7.59
CA ASP A 74 2.43 -3.77 8.19
C ASP A 74 3.26 -2.63 7.59
N GLY A 75 2.76 -1.41 7.63
CA GLY A 75 3.54 -0.21 7.36
C GLY A 75 3.67 0.68 8.59
N ASN A 76 3.74 1.99 8.40
CA ASN A 76 3.72 2.97 9.49
C ASN A 76 2.32 3.58 9.73
N HIS A 77 1.30 3.12 9.00
CA HIS A 77 -0.10 3.48 9.17
C HIS A 77 -0.96 2.31 9.68
N GLU A 78 -0.47 1.61 10.69
CA GLU A 78 -1.17 0.52 11.36
C GLU A 78 -1.21 0.73 12.86
N ASN A 79 -2.30 0.29 13.51
CA ASN A 79 -2.29 0.20 14.97
C ASN A 79 -1.58 -1.10 15.41
N HIS A 80 -0.28 -1.01 15.61
CA HIS A 80 0.57 -2.15 15.99
C HIS A 80 0.15 -2.80 17.32
N ASN A 81 -0.39 -2.02 18.28
CA ASN A 81 -0.92 -2.55 19.53
C ASN A 81 -2.15 -3.42 19.29
N LEU A 82 -3.09 -2.95 18.46
CA LEU A 82 -4.32 -3.67 18.14
C LEU A 82 -4.03 -4.91 17.28
N LEU A 83 -3.10 -4.82 16.32
CA LEU A 83 -2.69 -5.95 15.48
C LEU A 83 -2.23 -7.14 16.31
N LYS A 84 -1.46 -6.89 17.38
CA LYS A 84 -0.95 -7.94 18.29
C LYS A 84 -2.05 -8.67 19.07
N THR A 85 -3.27 -8.14 19.11
CA THR A 85 -4.40 -8.79 19.82
C THR A 85 -5.10 -9.85 18.98
N TYR A 86 -4.88 -9.88 17.66
CA TYR A 86 -5.47 -10.87 16.77
C TYR A 86 -4.78 -12.24 16.92
N PRO A 87 -5.52 -13.35 16.76
CA PRO A 87 -4.97 -14.68 16.92
C PRO A 87 -3.86 -14.96 15.90
N VAL A 88 -2.77 -15.54 16.37
CA VAL A 88 -1.67 -16.01 15.51
C VAL A 88 -2.01 -17.39 14.95
N VAL A 89 -1.89 -17.54 13.64
CA VAL A 89 -2.13 -18.79 12.91
C VAL A 89 -0.94 -19.13 12.01
N ASP A 90 -0.83 -20.40 11.62
CA ASP A 90 0.01 -20.81 10.49
C ASP A 90 -0.75 -20.60 9.18
N PHE A 91 -0.16 -19.84 8.26
CA PHE A 91 -0.75 -19.47 6.98
C PHE A 91 0.34 -19.52 5.89
N PHE A 92 0.19 -20.40 4.91
CA PHE A 92 1.21 -20.67 3.88
C PHE A 92 2.63 -20.88 4.44
N GLY A 93 2.76 -21.53 5.60
CA GLY A 93 4.06 -21.79 6.24
C GLY A 93 4.64 -20.61 7.02
N ALA A 94 3.94 -19.47 7.07
CA ALA A 94 4.29 -18.28 7.84
C ALA A 94 3.38 -18.11 9.05
N LYS A 95 3.88 -17.48 10.11
CA LYS A 95 3.05 -16.96 11.22
C LYS A 95 2.36 -15.68 10.79
N ALA A 96 1.04 -15.64 10.97
CA ALA A 96 0.21 -14.49 10.61
C ALA A 96 -0.79 -14.15 11.71
N HIS A 97 -1.14 -12.88 11.86
CA HIS A 97 -2.34 -12.47 12.58
C HIS A 97 -3.55 -12.68 11.68
N LYS A 98 -4.53 -13.47 12.15
CA LYS A 98 -5.80 -13.69 11.44
C LYS A 98 -6.82 -12.62 11.82
N ILE A 99 -7.07 -11.69 10.91
CA ILE A 99 -8.00 -10.57 11.11
C ILE A 99 -9.41 -10.96 10.72
N SER A 100 -9.55 -11.74 9.64
CA SER A 100 -10.79 -12.42 9.23
C SER A 100 -10.45 -13.77 8.60
N ASP A 101 -11.44 -14.49 8.06
CA ASP A 101 -11.19 -15.76 7.35
C ASP A 101 -10.43 -15.58 6.03
N SER A 102 -10.32 -14.35 5.51
CA SER A 102 -9.62 -14.05 4.25
C SER A 102 -8.82 -12.75 4.29
N LEU A 103 -8.43 -12.29 5.48
CA LEU A 103 -7.57 -11.13 5.69
C LEU A 103 -6.52 -11.47 6.74
N PHE A 104 -5.25 -11.40 6.34
CA PHE A 104 -4.12 -11.82 7.16
C PHE A 104 -3.01 -10.77 7.15
N HIS A 105 -2.45 -10.50 8.32
CA HIS A 105 -1.21 -9.73 8.46
C HIS A 105 -0.05 -10.70 8.72
N ILE A 106 0.94 -10.74 7.83
CA ILE A 106 2.12 -11.59 7.98
C ILE A 106 3.08 -10.95 8.96
N LYS A 107 3.52 -11.71 9.97
CA LYS A 107 4.47 -11.19 10.95
C LYS A 107 5.83 -10.95 10.29
N ARG A 108 6.53 -9.91 10.74
CA ARG A 108 7.85 -9.53 10.22
C ARG A 108 8.85 -10.69 10.32
N GLY A 109 9.58 -10.92 9.24
CA GLY A 109 10.61 -11.95 9.13
C GLY A 109 10.09 -13.33 8.75
N GLU A 110 8.80 -13.50 8.53
CA GLU A 110 8.22 -14.76 8.06
C GLU A 110 8.34 -14.93 6.54
N ILE A 111 8.29 -16.18 6.08
CA ILE A 111 8.34 -16.53 4.66
C ILE A 111 7.10 -17.34 4.33
N MET A 112 6.25 -16.84 3.42
CA MET A 112 5.15 -17.62 2.87
C MET A 112 5.64 -18.50 1.71
N THR A 113 5.03 -19.66 1.53
CA THR A 113 5.21 -20.51 0.35
C THR A 113 3.88 -20.67 -0.39
N ILE A 114 3.78 -20.08 -1.58
CA ILE A 114 2.59 -20.13 -2.44
C ILE A 114 3.01 -20.69 -3.79
N ASN A 115 2.35 -21.74 -4.28
CA ASN A 115 2.68 -22.42 -5.55
C ASN A 115 4.13 -22.90 -5.68
N ASP A 116 4.74 -23.31 -4.56
CA ASP A 116 6.16 -23.68 -4.44
C ASP A 116 7.14 -22.50 -4.60
N GLU A 117 6.65 -21.26 -4.56
CA GLU A 117 7.46 -20.04 -4.58
C GLU A 117 7.45 -19.34 -3.22
N THR A 118 8.58 -18.76 -2.85
CA THR A 118 8.83 -18.17 -1.54
C THR A 118 8.65 -16.66 -1.54
N TYR A 119 7.96 -16.13 -0.53
CA TYR A 119 7.69 -14.71 -0.33
C TYR A 119 8.19 -14.31 1.06
N PHE A 120 9.34 -13.65 1.13
CA PHE A 120 9.84 -13.09 2.38
C PHE A 120 9.10 -11.80 2.70
N CYS A 121 8.54 -11.70 3.92
CA CYS A 121 7.65 -10.62 4.33
C CYS A 121 8.26 -9.84 5.49
N PHE A 122 8.47 -8.53 5.29
CA PHE A 122 9.01 -7.66 6.33
C PHE A 122 8.44 -6.24 6.23
N GLY A 123 7.48 -5.92 7.10
CA GLY A 123 6.83 -4.62 7.17
C GLY A 123 7.54 -3.61 8.09
N GLY A 124 6.84 -2.50 8.35
CA GLY A 124 7.31 -1.33 9.06
C GLY A 124 7.82 -0.22 8.14
N ALA A 125 7.85 1.00 8.66
CA ALA A 125 8.52 2.17 8.10
C ALA A 125 8.71 3.21 9.20
N PHE A 126 9.57 4.21 8.93
CA PHE A 126 9.65 5.38 9.78
C PHE A 126 8.57 6.39 9.38
N SER A 127 7.77 6.87 10.34
CA SER A 127 6.82 7.97 10.09
C SER A 127 7.52 9.30 9.77
N HIS A 128 7.45 9.75 8.51
CA HIS A 128 8.01 11.04 8.08
C HIS A 128 7.33 12.27 8.71
N ASP A 129 6.11 12.11 9.20
CA ASP A 129 5.25 13.14 9.79
C ASP A 129 5.10 12.96 11.32
N ILE A 130 6.00 12.20 11.95
CA ILE A 130 5.96 11.86 13.37
C ILE A 130 5.83 13.08 14.29
N GLU A 131 6.39 14.22 13.89
CA GLU A 131 6.34 15.49 14.64
C GLU A 131 4.92 16.08 14.75
N TYR A 132 4.00 15.71 13.85
CA TYR A 132 2.61 16.13 13.84
C TYR A 132 1.65 15.07 14.42
N ARG A 133 2.19 13.96 14.93
CA ARG A 133 1.40 12.81 15.40
C ARG A 133 1.48 12.64 16.92
N ILE A 134 0.50 11.92 17.46
CA ILE A 134 0.38 11.62 18.88
C ILE A 134 0.67 10.14 19.11
N GLU A 135 1.66 9.85 19.95
CA GLU A 135 2.10 8.49 20.24
C GLU A 135 0.95 7.67 20.83
N ASN A 136 0.81 6.42 20.37
CA ASN A 136 -0.28 5.49 20.69
C ASN A 136 -1.68 5.90 20.19
N ILE A 137 -1.78 6.96 19.40
CA ILE A 137 -3.04 7.40 18.76
C ILE A 137 -2.91 7.40 17.24
N SER A 138 -1.89 8.05 16.70
CA SER A 138 -1.66 8.17 15.26
C SER A 138 -0.28 7.72 14.80
N TRP A 139 0.61 7.37 15.73
CA TRP A 139 1.84 6.64 15.46
C TRP A 139 2.19 5.72 16.63
N TRP A 140 3.02 4.70 16.37
CA TRP A 140 3.48 3.75 17.37
C TRP A 140 4.98 3.51 17.25
N GLN A 141 5.63 3.33 18.39
CA GLN A 141 7.04 2.95 18.45
C GLN A 141 7.33 1.63 17.69
N ASP A 142 6.36 0.72 17.69
CA ASP A 142 6.44 -0.59 17.04
C ASP A 142 6.31 -0.53 15.50
N GLU A 143 6.17 0.66 14.91
CA GLU A 143 6.33 0.90 13.47
C GLU A 143 7.71 0.42 12.98
N LEU A 144 8.72 0.46 13.86
CA LEU A 144 10.06 -0.05 13.59
C LEU A 144 10.31 -1.42 14.24
N PRO A 145 11.17 -2.25 13.62
CA PRO A 145 11.40 -3.60 14.11
C PRO A 145 12.25 -3.63 15.38
N VAL A 146 12.07 -4.69 16.17
CA VAL A 146 12.95 -5.03 17.30
C VAL A 146 13.89 -6.18 16.94
N GLN A 147 14.93 -6.39 17.76
CA GLN A 147 15.94 -7.42 17.50
C GLN A 147 15.36 -8.84 17.32
N GLU A 148 14.31 -9.20 18.06
CA GLU A 148 13.66 -10.52 17.92
C GLU A 148 13.10 -10.75 16.51
N GLU A 149 12.55 -9.71 15.87
CA GLU A 149 12.01 -9.79 14.50
C GLU A 149 13.13 -9.90 13.47
N ILE A 150 14.27 -9.25 13.71
CA ILE A 150 15.48 -9.38 12.91
C ILE A 150 16.06 -10.80 13.02
N ASP A 151 16.15 -11.33 14.23
CA ASP A 151 16.65 -12.69 14.49
C ASP A 151 15.75 -13.73 13.81
N ASN A 152 14.43 -13.54 13.88
CA ASN A 152 13.46 -14.38 13.18
C ASN A 152 13.67 -14.34 11.65
N ALA A 153 13.82 -13.15 11.07
CA ALA A 153 14.09 -12.98 9.65
C ALA A 153 15.37 -13.70 9.22
N ILE A 154 16.47 -13.48 9.92
CA ILE A 154 17.76 -14.11 9.62
C ILE A 154 17.66 -15.64 9.74
N ALA A 155 17.00 -16.14 10.78
CA ALA A 155 16.80 -17.57 10.97
C ALA A 155 15.96 -18.19 9.84
N ASN A 156 14.91 -17.52 9.39
CA ASN A 156 14.06 -17.98 8.30
C ASN A 156 14.78 -17.93 6.95
N LEU A 157 15.46 -16.83 6.61
CA LEU A 157 16.26 -16.71 5.39
C LEU A 157 17.34 -17.79 5.30
N LYS A 158 18.01 -18.10 6.42
CA LYS A 158 19.01 -19.17 6.50
C LYS A 158 18.43 -20.55 6.18
N LYS A 159 17.18 -20.85 6.57
CA LYS A 159 16.51 -22.13 6.23
C LYS A 159 16.34 -22.31 4.72
N TYR A 160 16.20 -21.21 3.99
CA TYR A 160 16.12 -21.18 2.53
C TYR A 160 17.46 -20.83 1.87
N HIS A 161 18.57 -20.92 2.60
CA HIS A 161 19.92 -20.62 2.10
C HIS A 161 20.05 -19.25 1.43
N ASN A 162 19.33 -18.24 1.96
CA ASN A 162 19.25 -16.89 1.40
C ASN A 162 18.81 -16.86 -0.09
N GLN A 163 18.03 -17.85 -0.52
CA GLN A 163 17.41 -17.88 -1.85
C GLN A 163 15.91 -17.74 -1.69
N ILE A 164 15.38 -16.60 -2.11
CA ILE A 164 13.97 -16.25 -2.00
C ILE A 164 13.46 -15.90 -3.39
N ASN A 165 12.21 -16.21 -3.74
CA ASN A 165 11.67 -15.76 -5.03
C ASN A 165 11.29 -14.27 -4.97
N TYR A 166 10.50 -13.91 -3.96
CA TYR A 166 9.91 -12.58 -3.85
C TYR A 166 10.17 -11.98 -2.47
N ILE A 167 10.57 -10.71 -2.43
CA ILE A 167 10.66 -9.92 -1.20
C ILE A 167 9.51 -8.92 -1.18
N ILE A 168 8.77 -8.89 -0.07
CA ILE A 168 7.64 -7.99 0.17
C ILE A 168 7.96 -7.15 1.39
N THR A 169 8.14 -5.86 1.19
CA THR A 169 8.35 -4.89 2.26
C THR A 169 7.41 -3.71 2.13
N HIS A 170 7.35 -2.89 3.18
CA HIS A 170 6.71 -1.60 3.07
C HIS A 170 7.74 -0.51 2.72
N ASP A 171 8.78 -0.38 3.54
CA ASP A 171 9.91 0.52 3.28
C ASP A 171 10.94 -0.09 2.29
N VAL A 172 11.92 0.71 1.87
CA VAL A 172 13.00 0.34 0.94
C VAL A 172 14.39 0.34 1.61
N PRO A 173 15.38 -0.33 1.00
CA PRO A 173 16.79 -0.23 1.39
C PRO A 173 17.30 1.22 1.48
N SER A 174 18.24 1.48 2.39
CA SER A 174 18.76 2.83 2.66
C SER A 174 19.37 3.52 1.43
N SER A 175 20.01 2.78 0.52
CA SER A 175 20.51 3.33 -0.75
C SER A 175 19.41 3.87 -1.67
N ILE A 176 18.24 3.22 -1.68
CA ILE A 176 17.08 3.61 -2.48
C ILE A 176 16.33 4.75 -1.80
N ASN A 177 16.17 4.70 -0.48
CA ASN A 177 15.59 5.79 0.32
C ASN A 177 16.36 7.12 0.06
N MET A 178 17.70 7.06 0.06
CA MET A 178 18.54 8.20 -0.28
C MET A 178 18.40 8.65 -1.75
N HIS A 179 18.26 7.71 -2.69
CA HIS A 179 18.02 8.03 -4.10
C HIS A 179 16.71 8.79 -4.32
N LEU A 180 15.69 8.48 -3.52
CA LEU A 180 14.40 9.16 -3.52
C LEU A 180 14.45 10.56 -2.87
N GLY A 181 15.61 11.00 -2.38
CA GLY A 181 15.80 12.31 -1.76
C GLY A 181 15.45 12.36 -0.27
N TYR A 182 15.22 11.21 0.36
CA TYR A 182 14.99 11.13 1.81
C TYR A 182 16.33 10.96 2.54
N ASN A 183 16.44 11.63 3.68
CA ASN A 183 17.57 11.42 4.58
C ASN A 183 17.36 10.15 5.40
N ILE A 184 18.47 9.56 5.86
CA ILE A 184 18.43 8.47 6.85
C ILE A 184 17.59 8.95 8.06
N PRO A 185 16.50 8.24 8.41
CA PRO A 185 15.61 8.66 9.48
C PRO A 185 16.33 8.86 10.82
N ILE A 186 16.01 9.97 11.49
CA ILE A 186 16.51 10.26 12.83
C ILE A 186 15.64 9.51 13.85
N MET A 187 16.25 8.55 14.54
CA MET A 187 15.56 7.62 15.43
C MET A 187 15.24 8.19 16.82
N ASP A 188 15.45 9.48 17.06
CA ASP A 188 15.37 10.10 18.40
C ASP A 188 13.98 10.04 19.03
N TYR A 189 12.93 9.98 18.21
CA TYR A 189 11.54 9.76 18.67
C TYR A 189 11.30 8.34 19.16
N TYR A 190 12.15 7.39 18.75
CA TYR A 190 12.03 5.99 19.11
C TYR A 190 12.79 5.69 20.40
N THR A 191 12.31 4.70 21.14
CA THR A 191 12.94 4.25 22.39
C THR A 191 14.36 3.79 22.07
N HIS A 192 15.34 4.59 22.51
CA HIS A 192 16.73 4.42 22.13
C HIS A 192 17.23 3.01 22.49
N GLY A 193 17.85 2.35 21.51
CA GLY A 193 18.42 1.00 21.67
C GLY A 193 17.41 -0.14 21.67
N LYS A 194 16.10 0.12 21.65
CA LYS A 194 15.07 -0.93 21.49
C LYS A 194 14.84 -1.29 20.02
N TYR A 195 14.76 -0.27 19.16
CA TYR A 195 14.38 -0.43 17.75
C TYR A 195 15.56 -0.41 16.81
N ILE A 196 15.43 -1.15 15.71
CA ILE A 196 16.43 -1.32 14.69
C ILE A 196 16.10 -0.42 13.50
N HIS A 197 17.14 0.15 12.89
CA HIS A 197 17.00 1.00 11.72
C HIS A 197 16.58 0.16 10.50
N LEU A 198 15.29 0.21 10.14
CA LEU A 198 14.70 -0.65 9.13
C LEU A 198 15.41 -0.56 7.76
N CYS A 199 15.61 0.65 7.21
CA CYS A 199 16.23 0.79 5.89
C CYS A 199 17.66 0.20 5.82
N ASN A 200 18.40 0.20 6.94
CA ASN A 200 19.75 -0.40 7.00
C ASN A 200 19.67 -1.92 7.07
N PHE A 201 18.69 -2.47 7.80
CA PHE A 201 18.43 -3.91 7.76
C PHE A 201 18.02 -4.35 6.35
N LEU A 202 17.12 -3.62 5.68
CA LEU A 202 16.72 -3.91 4.30
C LEU A 202 17.89 -3.77 3.32
N GLN A 203 18.82 -2.84 3.55
CA GLN A 203 20.07 -2.77 2.79
C GLN A 203 20.92 -4.04 2.94
N ASN A 204 21.04 -4.59 4.15
CA ASN A 204 21.72 -5.86 4.35
C ASN A 204 21.02 -7.02 3.62
N ILE A 205 19.69 -7.02 3.57
CA ILE A 205 18.93 -8.01 2.79
C ILE A 205 19.23 -7.88 1.30
N LEU A 206 19.23 -6.65 0.77
CA LEU A 206 19.56 -6.36 -0.63
C LEU A 206 20.95 -6.89 -1.02
N GLU A 207 21.91 -6.83 -0.09
CA GLU A 207 23.29 -7.26 -0.33
C GLU A 207 23.56 -8.75 -0.11
N SER A 208 22.71 -9.45 0.66
CA SER A 208 23.00 -10.81 1.15
C SER A 208 21.99 -11.88 0.74
N VAL A 209 20.84 -11.49 0.17
CA VAL A 209 19.79 -12.40 -0.28
C VAL A 209 19.70 -12.38 -1.79
N ASN A 210 19.66 -13.56 -2.41
CA ASN A 210 19.38 -13.70 -3.83
C ASN A 210 17.87 -13.79 -4.05
N PHE A 211 17.32 -12.93 -4.92
CA PHE A 211 15.89 -12.86 -5.18
C PHE A 211 15.54 -12.60 -6.64
N ASP A 212 14.34 -13.01 -7.05
CA ASP A 212 13.84 -12.79 -8.42
C ASP A 212 13.21 -11.39 -8.58
N ALA A 213 12.46 -10.93 -7.58
CA ALA A 213 11.91 -9.56 -7.54
C ALA A 213 11.65 -9.09 -6.10
N TRP A 214 11.73 -7.77 -5.89
CA TRP A 214 11.42 -7.11 -4.63
C TRP A 214 10.30 -6.09 -4.87
N PHE A 215 9.25 -6.15 -4.05
CA PHE A 215 8.14 -5.19 -4.06
C PHE A 215 8.07 -4.40 -2.75
N ALA A 216 7.88 -3.09 -2.85
CA ALA A 216 7.79 -2.15 -1.73
C ALA A 216 6.62 -1.15 -1.91
N GLY A 217 6.22 -0.45 -0.84
CA GLY A 217 5.17 0.58 -0.82
C GLY A 217 5.72 1.94 -0.37
N HIS A 218 5.02 2.61 0.56
CA HIS A 218 5.42 3.78 1.35
C HIS A 218 5.60 5.11 0.59
N TYR A 219 6.19 5.09 -0.61
CA TYR A 219 6.61 6.31 -1.32
C TYR A 219 5.59 6.86 -2.31
N HIS A 220 4.43 6.22 -2.43
CA HIS A 220 3.32 6.65 -3.30
C HIS A 220 3.70 6.82 -4.79
N ILE A 221 4.65 6.02 -5.27
CA ILE A 221 5.10 5.99 -6.67
C ILE A 221 5.00 4.57 -7.24
N ASN A 222 5.03 4.46 -8.58
CA ASN A 222 5.01 3.19 -9.29
C ASN A 222 6.30 3.03 -10.12
N GLU A 223 7.45 2.91 -9.45
CA GLU A 223 8.76 2.94 -10.10
C GLU A 223 9.66 1.76 -9.70
N LEU A 224 10.51 1.33 -10.65
CA LEU A 224 11.56 0.34 -10.42
C LEU A 224 12.89 1.07 -10.17
N ILE A 225 13.36 1.06 -8.94
CA ILE A 225 14.58 1.77 -8.51
C ILE A 225 15.51 0.78 -7.82
N GLY A 226 16.76 0.68 -8.29
CA GLY A 226 17.76 -0.18 -7.64
C GLY A 226 17.38 -1.66 -7.55
N GLY A 227 16.52 -2.16 -8.44
CA GLY A 227 16.00 -3.54 -8.41
C GLY A 227 14.79 -3.76 -7.50
N VAL A 228 14.28 -2.71 -6.85
CA VAL A 228 13.05 -2.73 -6.04
C VAL A 228 11.92 -2.06 -6.80
N GLN A 229 10.83 -2.79 -7.01
CA GLN A 229 9.60 -2.27 -7.59
C GLN A 229 8.75 -1.66 -6.49
N ILE A 230 8.72 -0.34 -6.44
CA ILE A 230 7.82 0.41 -5.57
C ILE A 230 6.44 0.45 -6.24
N LEU A 231 5.40 0.17 -5.47
CA LEU A 231 4.02 0.10 -5.91
C LEU A 231 3.19 1.10 -5.10
N TYR A 232 2.28 1.79 -5.76
CA TYR A 232 1.24 2.58 -5.14
C TYR A 232 -0.11 2.24 -5.75
N GLN A 233 -0.46 2.83 -6.90
CA GLN A 233 -1.72 2.56 -7.60
C GLN A 233 -1.65 1.30 -8.48
N ASP A 234 -0.46 0.81 -8.79
CA ASP A 234 -0.29 -0.37 -9.62
C ASP A 234 -0.64 -1.66 -8.89
N ILE A 235 -1.39 -2.50 -9.59
CA ILE A 235 -1.57 -3.91 -9.24
C ILE A 235 -0.77 -4.71 -10.25
N ILE A 236 0.06 -5.62 -9.78
CA ILE A 236 0.79 -6.57 -10.61
C ILE A 236 0.30 -7.99 -10.36
N GLU A 237 0.45 -8.86 -11.35
CA GLU A 237 0.23 -10.30 -11.22
C GLU A 237 1.57 -11.02 -11.36
N ILE A 238 1.87 -11.93 -10.43
CA ILE A 238 3.00 -12.84 -10.55
C ILE A 238 2.71 -13.84 -11.68
N LYS A 239 3.52 -13.80 -12.73
CA LYS A 239 3.45 -14.67 -13.89
C LYS A 239 4.84 -15.11 -14.29
N ARG A 240 5.18 -16.35 -13.96
CA ARG A 240 6.43 -16.97 -14.39
C ARG A 240 6.19 -17.73 -15.69
N THR A 241 6.70 -17.20 -16.79
CA THR A 241 6.80 -17.94 -18.05
C THR A 241 8.26 -18.34 -18.26
N LYS A 242 8.50 -19.49 -18.88
CA LYS A 242 9.86 -20.02 -19.09
C LYS A 242 10.75 -19.09 -19.93
N ASP A 243 10.13 -18.18 -20.68
CA ASP A 243 10.78 -17.32 -21.66
C ASP A 243 10.82 -15.83 -21.27
N SER A 244 10.25 -15.45 -20.11
CA SER A 244 10.23 -14.06 -19.65
C SER A 244 11.37 -13.74 -18.69
N TYR A 245 12.03 -12.60 -18.93
CA TYR A 245 13.02 -12.02 -18.02
C TYR A 245 12.38 -11.46 -16.74
N ARG A 246 11.07 -11.15 -16.79
CA ARG A 246 10.29 -10.68 -15.63
C ARG A 246 9.32 -11.75 -15.18
N CYS A 247 9.21 -11.94 -13.87
CA CYS A 247 8.32 -12.90 -13.23
C CYS A 247 6.95 -12.30 -12.84
N TYR A 248 6.62 -11.11 -13.33
CA TYR A 248 5.37 -10.41 -13.07
C TYR A 248 4.97 -9.49 -14.22
N GLU A 249 3.68 -9.19 -14.30
CA GLU A 249 3.07 -8.28 -15.28
C GLU A 249 2.18 -7.26 -14.59
N LYS A 250 2.16 -6.02 -15.10
CA LYS A 250 1.22 -5.00 -14.63
C LYS A 250 -0.19 -5.35 -15.09
N VAL A 251 -1.13 -5.32 -14.14
CA VAL A 251 -2.55 -5.52 -14.41
C VAL A 251 -3.15 -4.20 -14.86
N LYS A 252 -4.04 -4.28 -15.85
CA LYS A 252 -4.75 -3.09 -16.31
C LYS A 252 -5.72 -2.65 -15.21
N ASN A 253 -5.64 -1.41 -14.76
CA ASN A 253 -6.58 -0.87 -13.80
C ASN A 253 -7.16 0.47 -14.26
N LYS A 254 -8.41 0.74 -13.88
CA LYS A 254 -9.11 1.94 -14.33
C LYS A 254 -8.56 3.23 -13.72
N ILE A 255 -8.01 3.13 -12.52
CA ILE A 255 -7.44 4.28 -11.80
C ILE A 255 -6.26 4.87 -12.57
N ASN A 256 -5.34 4.04 -13.08
CA ASN A 256 -4.24 4.54 -13.88
C ASN A 256 -4.72 5.22 -15.17
N GLU A 257 -5.77 4.70 -15.81
CA GLU A 257 -6.37 5.38 -16.96
C GLU A 257 -6.91 6.76 -16.59
N ILE A 258 -7.61 6.88 -15.46
CA ILE A 258 -8.15 8.16 -14.97
C ILE A 258 -7.02 9.12 -14.60
N ASN A 259 -6.07 8.68 -13.77
CA ASN A 259 -4.96 9.51 -13.28
C ASN A 259 -3.99 9.95 -14.39
N SER A 260 -3.93 9.20 -15.50
CA SER A 260 -3.10 9.59 -16.66
C SER A 260 -3.71 10.70 -17.52
N LYS A 261 -5.00 11.04 -17.32
CA LYS A 261 -5.65 12.11 -18.08
C LYS A 261 -5.10 13.46 -17.69
N LYS A 262 -4.77 14.24 -18.72
CA LYS A 262 -4.39 15.65 -18.63
C LYS A 262 -5.51 16.51 -19.18
N TYR A 263 -5.69 17.67 -18.57
CA TYR A 263 -6.71 18.65 -18.91
C TYR A 263 -6.08 20.03 -19.05
N THR A 264 -6.57 20.85 -19.97
CA THR A 264 -6.24 22.28 -19.94
C THR A 264 -7.02 22.98 -18.83
N LYS A 265 -6.59 24.20 -18.49
CA LYS A 265 -7.31 25.06 -17.55
C LYS A 265 -8.76 25.27 -18.00
N GLU A 266 -8.97 25.57 -19.29
CA GLU A 266 -10.29 25.83 -19.86
C GLU A 266 -11.20 24.59 -19.79
N GLU A 267 -10.65 23.40 -20.06
CA GLU A 267 -11.40 22.15 -19.93
C GLU A 267 -11.85 21.89 -18.49
N LEU A 268 -10.98 22.13 -17.50
CA LEU A 268 -11.34 21.98 -16.08
C LEU A 268 -12.39 23.00 -15.66
N GLU A 269 -12.27 24.27 -16.07
CA GLU A 269 -13.27 25.31 -15.77
C GLU A 269 -14.67 24.94 -16.31
N GLU A 270 -14.75 24.38 -17.52
CA GLU A 270 -16.02 23.93 -18.11
C GLU A 270 -16.59 22.75 -17.32
N LEU A 271 -15.78 21.72 -17.06
CA LEU A 271 -16.18 20.53 -16.30
C LEU A 271 -16.65 20.87 -14.88
N PHE A 272 -15.98 21.80 -14.21
CA PHE A 272 -16.32 22.22 -12.85
C PHE A 272 -17.67 22.94 -12.80
N LYS A 273 -17.97 23.78 -13.79
CA LYS A 273 -19.27 24.47 -13.94
C LYS A 273 -20.39 23.48 -14.26
N GLU A 274 -20.16 22.56 -15.20
CA GLU A 274 -21.15 21.56 -15.61
C GLU A 274 -21.55 20.64 -14.45
N GLU A 275 -20.55 20.18 -13.69
CA GLU A 275 -20.76 19.26 -12.57
C GLU A 275 -21.06 19.95 -11.23
N LYS A 276 -20.99 21.30 -11.18
CA LYS A 276 -21.20 22.13 -9.98
C LYS A 276 -20.28 21.71 -8.83
N LEU A 277 -18.99 21.62 -9.13
CA LEU A 277 -17.98 21.15 -8.19
C LEU A 277 -17.46 22.26 -7.29
N TYR A 278 -17.05 21.86 -6.10
CA TYR A 278 -16.40 22.70 -5.11
C TYR A 278 -15.01 22.13 -4.83
N ILE A 279 -14.07 23.01 -4.51
CA ILE A 279 -12.68 22.67 -4.21
C ILE A 279 -12.28 23.18 -2.82
N SER A 280 -11.54 22.35 -2.09
CA SER A 280 -10.75 22.74 -0.93
C SER A 280 -9.29 22.36 -1.14
N TYR A 281 -8.43 22.69 -0.17
CA TYR A 281 -7.03 22.24 -0.19
C TYR A 281 -6.85 20.71 -0.14
N GLN A 282 -7.91 19.95 0.14
CA GLN A 282 -7.84 18.49 0.29
C GLN A 282 -8.59 17.70 -0.80
N LYS A 283 -9.62 18.27 -1.43
CA LYS A 283 -10.49 17.52 -2.35
C LYS A 283 -11.28 18.43 -3.29
N ILE A 284 -11.75 17.82 -4.38
CA ILE A 284 -12.83 18.32 -5.23
C ILE A 284 -14.03 17.39 -5.07
N ASP A 285 -15.23 17.94 -4.91
CA ASP A 285 -16.47 17.15 -4.84
C ASP A 285 -17.73 18.03 -5.07
N THR A 286 -18.92 17.42 -5.06
CA THR A 286 -20.18 18.17 -4.97
C THR A 286 -20.36 18.75 -3.55
N ILE A 287 -21.08 19.87 -3.44
CA ILE A 287 -21.25 20.59 -2.17
C ILE A 287 -21.74 19.71 -1.00
N ASP A 288 -22.59 18.73 -1.29
CA ASP A 288 -23.17 17.82 -0.29
C ASP A 288 -22.13 16.91 0.38
N ASN A 289 -20.94 16.75 -0.23
CA ASN A 289 -19.87 15.89 0.27
C ASN A 289 -18.80 16.67 1.07
N PHE A 290 -19.00 17.96 1.31
CA PHE A 290 -18.16 18.77 2.20
C PHE A 290 -18.75 18.81 3.62
N GLY A 291 -17.89 18.61 4.63
CA GLY A 291 -18.27 18.70 6.03
C GLY A 291 -18.50 20.14 6.51
N TYR A 292 -19.24 20.29 7.60
CA TYR A 292 -19.47 21.59 8.23
C TYR A 292 -18.13 22.19 8.71
N GLY A 293 -17.76 23.36 8.18
CA GLY A 293 -16.49 24.04 8.49
C GLY A 293 -15.34 23.74 7.54
N GLU A 294 -15.53 22.92 6.49
CA GLU A 294 -14.58 22.84 5.39
C GLU A 294 -14.64 24.13 4.55
N ASN A 295 -13.50 24.81 4.41
CA ASN A 295 -13.39 25.97 3.54
C ASN A 295 -13.32 25.50 2.08
N ALA A 296 -14.47 25.47 1.42
CA ALA A 296 -14.61 25.13 0.01
C ALA A 296 -15.14 26.32 -0.79
N ILE A 297 -14.64 26.48 -2.01
CA ILE A 297 -15.13 27.46 -2.99
C ILE A 297 -15.65 26.72 -4.22
N GLU A 298 -16.47 27.38 -5.03
CA GLU A 298 -16.80 26.90 -6.38
C GLU A 298 -15.51 26.65 -7.15
N ALA A 299 -15.34 25.43 -7.68
CA ALA A 299 -14.06 24.97 -8.20
C ALA A 299 -13.60 25.79 -9.42
N GLU A 300 -14.53 26.27 -10.23
CA GLU A 300 -14.24 27.14 -11.37
C GLU A 300 -13.67 28.50 -10.96
N LYS A 301 -14.00 29.00 -9.76
CA LYS A 301 -13.48 30.28 -9.26
C LYS A 301 -12.03 30.19 -8.80
N PHE A 302 -11.49 28.98 -8.65
CA PHE A 302 -10.07 28.77 -8.35
C PHE A 302 -9.18 29.43 -9.42
N PHE A 303 -9.65 29.43 -10.66
CA PHE A 303 -8.91 29.91 -11.81
C PHE A 303 -9.11 31.41 -12.12
N ASP A 304 -9.87 32.14 -11.30
CA ASP A 304 -10.08 33.59 -11.44
C ASP A 304 -8.81 34.41 -11.12
N VAL A 305 -7.81 33.79 -10.51
CA VAL A 305 -6.47 34.34 -10.28
C VAL A 305 -5.44 33.67 -11.19
N GLU A 306 -4.29 34.29 -11.37
CA GLU A 306 -3.16 33.69 -12.09
C GLU A 306 -2.78 32.36 -11.43
N THR A 307 -2.78 31.28 -12.22
CA THR A 307 -2.55 29.91 -11.76
C THR A 307 -1.24 29.40 -12.34
N THR A 308 -0.35 28.90 -11.50
CA THR A 308 0.90 28.27 -11.90
C THR A 308 0.68 26.86 -12.48
N GLU A 309 1.68 26.31 -13.17
CA GLU A 309 1.62 24.92 -13.66
C GLU A 309 1.49 23.91 -12.51
N ASP A 310 2.21 24.13 -11.40
CA ASP A 310 2.16 23.27 -10.22
C ASP A 310 0.77 23.26 -9.57
N GLU A 311 0.12 24.43 -9.48
CA GLU A 311 -1.25 24.53 -8.98
C GLU A 311 -2.26 23.85 -9.91
N LEU A 312 -2.08 23.98 -11.24
CA LEU A 312 -2.92 23.30 -12.21
C LEU A 312 -2.78 21.77 -12.09
N ASP A 313 -1.56 21.25 -11.96
CA ASP A 313 -1.31 19.82 -11.76
C ASP A 313 -1.91 19.32 -10.43
N ALA A 314 -1.84 20.11 -9.36
CA ALA A 314 -2.46 19.78 -8.07
C ALA A 314 -4.00 19.72 -8.17
N VAL A 315 -4.64 20.71 -8.79
CA VAL A 315 -6.09 20.72 -9.03
C VAL A 315 -6.51 19.54 -9.89
N MET A 316 -5.74 19.23 -10.92
CA MET A 316 -5.98 18.09 -11.79
C MET A 316 -5.89 16.75 -11.04
N ALA A 317 -4.93 16.61 -10.13
CA ALA A 317 -4.85 15.44 -9.25
C ALA A 317 -6.08 15.30 -8.35
N LEU A 318 -6.56 16.40 -7.76
CA LEU A 318 -7.80 16.40 -6.96
C LEU A 318 -9.02 16.03 -7.80
N TYR A 319 -9.11 16.54 -9.04
CA TYR A 319 -10.21 16.21 -9.95
C TYR A 319 -10.17 14.76 -10.40
N ASN A 320 -8.98 14.22 -10.72
CA ASN A 320 -8.82 12.80 -11.04
C ASN A 320 -9.23 11.91 -9.85
N SER A 321 -8.90 12.31 -8.61
CA SER A 321 -9.38 11.63 -7.40
C SER A 321 -10.92 11.66 -7.28
N TYR A 322 -11.54 12.80 -7.57
CA TYR A 322 -13.00 12.92 -7.65
C TYR A 322 -13.60 11.96 -8.70
N LEU A 323 -13.01 11.90 -9.90
CA LEU A 323 -13.46 11.00 -10.96
C LEU A 323 -13.36 9.52 -10.57
N VAL A 324 -12.30 9.12 -9.85
CA VAL A 324 -12.17 7.77 -9.31
C VAL A 324 -13.33 7.47 -8.35
N LYS A 325 -13.56 8.33 -7.34
CA LYS A 325 -14.64 8.15 -6.36
C LYS A 325 -16.01 8.13 -7.00
N LYS A 326 -16.25 9.01 -7.97
CA LYS A 326 -17.49 9.05 -8.76
C LYS A 326 -17.71 7.74 -9.52
N TYR A 327 -16.63 7.18 -10.07
CA TYR A 327 -16.68 5.92 -10.82
C TYR A 327 -16.96 4.70 -9.91
N THR A 328 -16.41 4.68 -8.69
CA THR A 328 -16.50 3.55 -7.74
C THR A 328 -17.70 3.58 -6.79
N ARG A 329 -18.46 4.69 -6.71
CA ARG A 329 -19.53 4.98 -5.73
C ARG A 329 -20.64 3.92 -5.51
N GLU A 330 -20.72 2.87 -6.32
CA GLU A 330 -21.81 1.87 -6.32
C GLU A 330 -21.37 0.44 -5.94
N ASP A 331 -20.10 0.21 -5.58
CA ASP A 331 -19.53 -1.07 -5.10
C ASP A 331 -18.83 -0.88 -3.76
#